data_AF-A0A7K5LKF6-F1
#
_entry.id   AF-A0A7K5LKF6-F1
#
_cell.length_a   1.000
_cell.length_b   1.000
_cell.length_c   1.000
_cell.angle_alpha   90.00
_cell.angle_beta   90.00
_cell.angle_gamma   90.00
#
_symmetry.space_group_name_H-M   'P 1'
#
loop_
_entity.id
_entity.type
_entity.pdbx_description
1 polymer ?
#
loop_
_entity_poly.entity_id
_entity_poly.type
_entity_poly.pdbx_seq_one_letter_code
_entity_poly.pdbx_strand_id
1 'polypeptide(L)'
;VHLSASQTMGIMVDNVTPARATTAPVESGVQSRHAQVRKCAAQLLLSLMEKTGVTKLVGTPRAERMVHATGTLAQDCHKDTRHYGQEMVKIMLNHQQFKKLLEQSVSTCDL
;
A
#
# COMPACT_ATOMS: atom_id res chain seq x y z
N VAL A 1 17.16 -28.61 -5.50
CA VAL A 1 16.62 -27.27 -5.86
C VAL A 1 15.35 -27.02 -5.07
N HIS A 2 15.46 -26.36 -3.92
CA HIS A 2 14.29 -25.91 -3.15
C HIS A 2 13.90 -24.52 -3.66
N LEU A 3 12.88 -24.43 -4.51
CA LEU A 3 12.27 -23.13 -4.81
C LEU A 3 11.60 -22.64 -3.53
N SER A 4 12.05 -21.50 -3.03
CA SER A 4 11.33 -20.80 -1.97
C SER A 4 9.97 -20.34 -2.52
N ALA A 5 8.92 -20.42 -1.71
CA ALA A 5 7.57 -19.98 -2.09
C ALA A 5 7.54 -18.55 -2.68
N SER A 6 8.51 -17.72 -2.33
CA SER A 6 8.74 -16.36 -2.83
C SER A 6 9.13 -16.29 -4.32
N GLN A 7 9.94 -17.24 -4.80
CA GLN A 7 10.31 -17.30 -6.22
C GLN A 7 9.17 -17.83 -7.08
N THR A 8 8.38 -18.78 -6.57
CA THR A 8 7.17 -19.24 -7.24
C THR A 8 6.13 -18.13 -7.37
N MET A 9 6.02 -17.24 -6.37
CA MET A 9 5.17 -16.05 -6.48
C MET A 9 5.65 -15.06 -7.55
N GLY A 10 6.96 -14.86 -7.69
CA GLY A 10 7.50 -14.00 -8.76
C GLY A 10 7.20 -14.53 -10.17
N ILE A 11 7.26 -15.85 -10.36
CA ILE A 11 6.98 -16.51 -11.64
C ILE A 11 5.46 -16.64 -11.90
N MET A 12 4.65 -16.75 -10.85
CA MET A 12 3.18 -16.74 -10.97
C MET A 12 2.63 -15.34 -11.25
N VAL A 13 3.31 -14.26 -10.86
CA VAL A 13 2.89 -12.88 -11.19
C VAL A 13 2.97 -12.60 -12.69
N ASP A 14 3.87 -13.24 -13.43
CA ASP A 14 3.94 -13.13 -14.89
C ASP A 14 2.82 -13.90 -15.62
N ASN A 15 2.13 -14.84 -14.94
CA ASN A 15 1.09 -15.70 -15.54
C ASN A 15 -0.32 -15.52 -14.93
N VAL A 16 -0.47 -14.76 -13.85
CA VAL A 16 -1.78 -14.45 -13.28
C VAL A 16 -2.31 -13.17 -13.93
N THR A 17 -3.23 -13.36 -14.86
CA THR A 17 -4.07 -12.34 -15.49
C THR A 17 -4.43 -11.20 -14.52
N PRO A 18 -4.27 -9.92 -14.91
CA PRO A 18 -4.55 -8.74 -14.07
C PRO A 18 -5.97 -8.67 -13.47
N ALA A 19 -6.90 -9.50 -13.96
CA ALA A 19 -8.30 -9.52 -13.58
C ALA A 19 -8.61 -10.14 -12.20
N ARG A 20 -7.68 -10.87 -11.56
CA ARG A 20 -7.91 -11.46 -10.21
C ARG A 20 -7.32 -10.65 -9.05
N ALA A 21 -6.59 -9.57 -9.33
CA ALA A 21 -6.13 -8.61 -8.32
C ALA A 21 -7.21 -7.54 -8.04
N THR A 22 -8.46 -7.97 -7.83
CA THR A 22 -9.60 -7.11 -7.53
C THR A 22 -9.50 -6.58 -6.10
N THR A 23 -8.87 -5.44 -5.89
CA THR A 23 -8.99 -4.39 -4.82
C THR A 23 -9.41 -4.72 -3.36
N ALA A 24 -10.11 -5.80 -3.04
CA ALA A 24 -10.45 -6.26 -1.68
C ALA A 24 -9.30 -7.01 -0.94
N PRO A 25 -8.37 -7.74 -1.58
CA PRO A 25 -7.24 -8.41 -0.89
C PRO A 25 -6.16 -7.48 -0.35
N VAL A 26 -6.20 -6.20 -0.74
CA VAL A 26 -5.10 -5.28 -0.47
C VAL A 26 -5.17 -4.74 0.96
N GLU A 27 -6.37 -4.45 1.47
CA GLU A 27 -6.58 -4.04 2.87
C GLU A 27 -6.24 -5.18 3.85
N SER A 28 -6.64 -6.42 3.55
CA SER A 28 -6.25 -7.59 4.37
C SER A 28 -4.76 -7.91 4.26
N GLY A 29 -4.14 -7.62 3.11
CA GLY A 29 -2.71 -7.78 2.88
C GLY A 29 -1.84 -6.85 3.74
N VAL A 30 -2.27 -5.60 3.95
CA VAL A 30 -1.57 -4.60 4.78
C VAL A 30 -1.44 -5.05 6.24
N GLN A 31 -2.46 -5.73 6.78
CA GLN A 31 -2.50 -6.19 8.17
C GLN A 31 -1.96 -7.62 8.36
N SER A 32 -1.42 -8.24 7.31
CA SER A 32 -0.98 -9.64 7.37
C SER A 32 0.16 -9.84 8.37
N ARG A 33 0.12 -10.96 9.11
CA ARG A 33 1.22 -11.38 9.98
C ARG A 33 2.49 -11.73 9.18
N HIS A 34 2.34 -12.04 7.89
CA HIS A 34 3.46 -12.42 7.03
C HIS A 34 4.06 -11.20 6.32
N ALA A 35 5.34 -10.92 6.60
CA ALA A 35 6.04 -9.76 6.04
C ALA A 35 6.05 -9.72 4.50
N GLN A 36 6.15 -10.89 3.84
CA GLN A 36 6.11 -10.96 2.38
C GLN A 36 4.74 -10.59 1.80
N VAL A 37 3.64 -10.95 2.49
CA VAL A 37 2.29 -10.57 2.07
C VAL A 37 2.11 -9.05 2.19
N ARG A 38 2.59 -8.46 3.30
CA ARG A 38 2.57 -7.00 3.48
C ARG A 38 3.40 -6.28 2.43
N LYS A 39 4.58 -6.80 2.09
CA LYS A 39 5.44 -6.27 1.02
C LYS A 39 4.72 -6.28 -0.33
N CYS A 40 4.12 -7.41 -0.72
CA CYS A 40 3.37 -7.50 -1.97
C CYS A 40 2.18 -6.54 -2.00
N ALA A 41 1.43 -6.43 -0.89
CA ALA A 41 0.34 -5.46 -0.78
C ALA A 41 0.84 -4.02 -0.94
N ALA A 42 1.96 -3.67 -0.30
CA ALA A 42 2.56 -2.34 -0.41
C ALA A 42 3.00 -2.00 -1.84
N GLN A 43 3.62 -2.95 -2.55
CA GLN A 43 4.00 -2.79 -3.95
C GLN A 43 2.79 -2.57 -4.85
N LEU A 44 1.74 -3.37 -4.69
CA LEU A 44 0.51 -3.26 -5.47
C LEU A 44 -0.21 -1.92 -5.22
N LEU A 45 -0.26 -1.46 -3.96
CA LEU A 45 -0.83 -0.16 -3.61
C LEU A 45 -0.06 1.00 -4.24
N LEU A 46 1.27 0.99 -4.14
CA LEU A 46 2.11 2.03 -4.73
C LEU A 46 1.90 2.08 -6.24
N SER A 47 1.97 0.93 -6.93
CA SER A 47 1.72 0.87 -8.37
C SER A 47 0.31 1.33 -8.75
N LEU A 48 -0.71 1.04 -7.94
CA LEU A 48 -2.06 1.52 -8.19
C LEU A 48 -2.17 3.04 -8.03
N MET A 49 -1.53 3.59 -7.00
CA MET A 49 -1.50 5.02 -6.70
C MET A 49 -0.78 5.81 -7.80
N GLU A 50 0.35 5.31 -8.28
CA GLU A 50 1.12 5.88 -9.38
C GLU A 50 0.32 5.87 -10.70
N LYS A 51 -0.33 4.75 -11.02
CA LYS A 51 -1.12 4.60 -12.26
C LYS A 51 -2.41 5.41 -12.26
N THR A 52 -3.13 5.40 -11.14
CA THR A 52 -4.43 6.07 -11.02
C THR A 52 -4.27 7.58 -10.82
N GLY A 53 -3.18 7.97 -10.15
CA GLY A 53 -2.99 9.30 -9.61
C GLY A 53 -3.82 9.51 -8.35
N VAL A 54 -3.22 10.12 -7.33
CA VAL A 54 -3.91 10.45 -6.06
C VAL A 54 -5.14 11.32 -6.27
N THR A 55 -5.14 12.20 -7.28
CA THR A 55 -6.25 13.12 -7.58
C THR A 55 -7.59 12.44 -7.81
N LYS A 56 -7.62 11.21 -8.33
CA LYS A 56 -8.88 10.44 -8.55
C LYS A 56 -9.43 9.78 -7.28
N LEU A 57 -8.64 9.73 -6.21
CA LEU A 57 -9.01 9.12 -4.93
C LEU A 57 -9.49 10.17 -3.93
N VAL A 58 -9.08 11.43 -4.13
CA VAL A 58 -9.48 12.58 -3.32
C VAL A 58 -11.00 12.73 -3.27
N GLY A 59 -11.55 13.01 -2.09
CA GLY A 59 -12.99 13.21 -1.90
C GLY A 59 -13.83 11.94 -1.96
N THR A 60 -13.21 10.77 -2.12
CA THR A 60 -13.91 9.48 -2.08
C THR A 60 -13.82 8.84 -0.69
N PRO A 61 -14.77 7.99 -0.29
CA PRO A 61 -14.66 7.18 0.95
C PRO A 61 -13.45 6.24 0.99
N ARG A 62 -12.74 6.07 -0.13
CA ARG A 62 -11.50 5.30 -0.20
C ARG A 62 -10.27 6.12 0.18
N ALA A 63 -10.34 7.45 0.20
CA ALA A 63 -9.22 8.32 0.54
C ALA A 63 -8.70 8.06 1.97
N GLU A 64 -9.61 8.05 2.96
CA GLU A 64 -9.26 7.80 4.36
C GLU A 64 -8.65 6.42 4.57
N ARG A 65 -9.25 5.39 3.95
CA ARG A 65 -8.71 4.01 3.99
C ARG A 65 -7.33 3.91 3.37
N MET A 66 -7.08 4.62 2.28
CA MET A 66 -5.74 4.70 1.71
C MET A 66 -4.75 5.40 2.62
N VAL A 67 -5.13 6.50 3.27
CA VAL A 67 -4.26 7.22 4.21
C VAL A 67 -3.89 6.30 5.37
N HIS A 68 -4.86 5.59 5.95
CA HIS A 68 -4.61 4.63 7.02
C HIS A 68 -3.72 3.46 6.58
N ALA A 69 -3.96 2.88 5.41
CA ALA A 69 -3.12 1.81 4.84
C ALA A 69 -1.69 2.31 4.60
N THR A 70 -1.54 3.52 4.06
CA THR A 70 -0.24 4.15 3.79
C THR A 70 0.51 4.43 5.09
N GLY A 71 -0.16 4.96 6.11
CA GLY A 71 0.42 5.18 7.44
C GLY A 71 0.90 3.87 8.07
N THR A 72 0.07 2.83 8.05
CA THR A 72 0.44 1.49 8.54
C THR A 72 1.70 0.97 7.83
N LEU A 73 1.73 1.03 6.50
CA LEU A 73 2.87 0.54 5.72
C LEU A 73 4.13 1.39 5.93
N ALA A 74 4.00 2.72 6.02
CA ALA A 74 5.13 3.64 6.21
C ALA A 74 5.83 3.50 7.58
N GLN A 75 5.20 2.77 8.52
CA GLN A 75 5.73 2.44 9.83
C GLN A 75 6.06 0.94 9.98
N ASP A 76 6.02 0.15 8.90
CA ASP A 76 6.22 -1.30 8.96
C ASP A 76 7.61 -1.67 9.50
N CYS A 77 7.67 -2.76 10.29
CA CYS A 77 8.92 -3.30 10.81
C CYS A 77 9.82 -3.86 9.70
N HIS A 78 9.25 -4.32 8.58
CA HIS A 78 9.99 -4.80 7.42
C HIS A 78 10.45 -3.63 6.53
N LYS A 79 11.76 -3.56 6.27
CA LYS A 79 12.40 -2.40 5.61
C LYS A 79 11.83 -2.07 4.23
N ASP A 80 11.67 -3.07 3.35
CA ASP A 80 11.16 -2.83 2.00
C ASP A 80 9.70 -2.36 2.03
N THR A 81 8.90 -2.97 2.92
CA THR A 81 7.48 -2.62 3.08
C THR A 81 7.34 -1.17 3.53
N ARG A 82 8.18 -0.79 4.50
CA ARG A 82 8.29 0.59 4.98
C ARG A 82 8.68 1.57 3.88
N HIS A 83 9.65 1.20 3.06
CA HIS A 83 10.09 2.03 1.94
C HIS A 83 8.94 2.31 0.95
N TYR A 84 8.17 1.29 0.56
CA TYR A 84 7.00 1.50 -0.31
C TYR A 84 5.93 2.39 0.35
N GLY A 85 5.67 2.20 1.64
CA GLY A 85 4.79 3.08 2.42
C GLY A 85 5.25 4.54 2.41
N GLN A 86 6.55 4.78 2.59
CA GLN A 86 7.13 6.12 2.57
C GLN A 86 7.06 6.78 1.18
N GLU A 87 7.22 6.02 0.09
CA GLU A 87 7.00 6.55 -1.26
C GLU A 87 5.54 6.96 -1.48
N MET A 88 4.58 6.16 -1.02
CA MET A 88 3.16 6.52 -1.05
C MET A 88 2.88 7.81 -0.27
N VAL A 89 3.49 8.00 0.91
CA VAL A 89 3.40 9.24 1.68
C VAL A 89 3.90 10.44 0.85
N LYS A 90 5.05 10.32 0.18
CA LYS A 90 5.58 11.42 -0.67
C LYS A 90 4.60 11.78 -1.79
N ILE A 91 4.01 10.78 -2.45
CA ILE A 91 2.99 10.99 -3.49
C ILE A 91 1.77 11.72 -2.91
N MET A 92 1.30 11.33 -1.73
CA MET A 92 0.17 11.96 -1.05
C MET A 92 0.45 13.41 -0.64
N LEU A 93 1.66 13.70 -0.15
CA LEU A 93 2.06 15.04 0.28
C LEU A 93 2.06 16.07 -0.86
N ASN A 94 2.22 15.63 -2.10
CA ASN A 94 2.10 16.48 -3.29
C ASN A 94 0.65 16.94 -3.55
N HIS A 95 -0.34 16.44 -2.80
CA HIS A 95 -1.75 16.83 -2.93
C HIS A 95 -2.30 17.41 -1.61
N GLN A 96 -2.71 18.68 -1.62
CA GLN A 96 -3.05 19.44 -0.41
C GLN A 96 -4.15 18.79 0.46
N GLN A 97 -5.16 18.15 -0.15
CA GLN A 97 -6.21 17.46 0.63
C GLN A 97 -5.69 16.18 1.30
N PHE A 98 -4.82 15.42 0.63
CA PHE A 98 -4.22 14.21 1.21
C PHE A 98 -3.22 14.57 2.30
N LYS A 99 -2.46 15.65 2.12
CA LYS A 99 -1.61 16.21 3.17
C LYS A 99 -2.40 16.47 4.46
N LYS A 100 -3.55 17.17 4.37
CA LYS A 100 -4.42 17.42 5.54
C LYS A 100 -4.91 16.13 6.19
N LEU A 101 -5.36 15.16 5.40
CA LEU A 101 -5.81 13.86 5.92
C LEU A 101 -4.67 13.10 6.62
N LEU A 102 -3.46 13.16 6.06
CA LEU A 102 -2.28 12.53 6.66
C LEU A 102 -1.93 13.19 8.00
N GLU A 103 -1.90 14.53 8.06
CA GLU A 103 -1.63 15.29 9.28
C GLU A 103 -2.66 14.99 10.38
N GLN A 104 -3.95 14.87 10.02
CA GLN A 104 -5.02 14.46 10.95
C GLN A 104 -4.83 13.04 11.46
N SER A 105 -4.42 12.11 10.60
CA SER A 105 -4.18 10.72 11.00
C SER A 105 -3.02 10.59 12.00
N VAL A 106 -1.93 11.35 11.81
CA VAL A 106 -0.79 11.37 12.73
C VAL A 106 -1.19 12.00 14.07
N SER A 107 -1.91 13.13 14.03
CA SER A 107 -2.38 13.82 15.25
C SER A 107 -3.30 12.94 16.13
N THR A 108 -3.99 11.97 15.51
CA THR A 108 -4.85 11.02 16.23
C THR A 108 -4.05 9.86 16.84
N CYS A 109 -2.89 9.51 16.26
CA CYS A 109 -2.02 8.45 16.75
C CYS A 109 -1.08 8.89 17.90
N ASP A 110 -0.84 10.19 18.06
CA ASP A 110 0.03 10.78 19.09
C ASP A 110 -0.70 11.16 20.40
N LEU A 111 -1.99 10.81 20.54
CA LEU A 111 -2.85 11.02 21.73
C LEU A 111 -3.05 9.71 22.50
#